data_AF-W2CW66-F1
#
_entry.id   AF-W2CW66-F1
#
_cell.length_a   1.000
_cell.length_b   1.000
_cell.length_c   1.000
_cell.angle_alpha   90.00
_cell.angle_beta   90.00
_cell.angle_gamma   90.00
#
_symmetry.space_group_name_H-M   'P 1'
#
loop_
_entity.id
_entity.type
_entity.pdbx_description
1 polymer ?
#
loop_
_entity_poly.entity_id
_entity_poly.type
_entity_poly.pdbx_seq_one_letter_code
_entity_poly.pdbx_strand_id
1 'polypeptide(L)'
;ALPYDLWPKDLTPSPALRRWFHEDPDGRWAEFSQRYRSELATAPSVDEVISRIRPYDTVTLLSAAKATDHNHALILRDFLTQRMG
;
A
#
# COMPACT_ATOMS: atom_id res chain seq x y z
N ALA A 1 -8.90 -17.50 9.91
CA ALA A 1 -8.42 -16.31 9.19
C ALA A 1 -8.33 -15.15 10.18
N LEU A 2 -7.37 -14.23 10.04
CA LEU A 2 -7.39 -12.99 10.83
C LEU A 2 -8.65 -12.19 10.42
N PRO A 3 -9.42 -11.63 11.37
CA PRO A 3 -10.55 -10.76 11.04
C PRO A 3 -10.04 -9.50 10.36
N TYR A 4 -10.70 -9.07 9.28
CA TYR A 4 -10.42 -7.84 8.55
C TYR A 4 -11.72 -7.22 8.03
N ASP A 5 -11.78 -5.88 8.01
CA ASP A 5 -12.97 -5.13 7.57
C ASP A 5 -12.94 -4.79 6.07
N LEU A 6 -11.73 -4.65 5.51
CA LEU A 6 -11.48 -4.23 4.13
C LEU A 6 -10.39 -5.11 3.49
N TRP A 7 -10.56 -5.39 2.20
CA TRP A 7 -9.54 -6.07 1.39
C TRP A 7 -9.48 -5.54 -0.05
N PRO A 8 -9.03 -4.29 -0.27
CA PRO A 8 -8.93 -3.69 -1.60
C PRO A 8 -7.65 -4.17 -2.30
N LYS A 9 -7.80 -5.18 -3.19
CA LYS A 9 -6.65 -5.85 -3.84
C LYS A 9 -5.85 -4.91 -4.75
N ASP A 10 -6.50 -3.94 -5.35
CA ASP A 10 -5.92 -2.93 -6.23
C ASP A 10 -5.10 -1.86 -5.48
N LEU A 11 -5.23 -1.78 -4.15
CA LEU A 11 -4.33 -0.97 -3.32
C LEU A 11 -3.06 -1.72 -2.90
N THR A 12 -2.84 -2.94 -3.40
CA THR A 12 -1.59 -3.67 -3.20
C THR A 12 -0.70 -3.52 -4.44
N PRO A 13 0.64 -3.56 -4.30
CA PRO A 13 1.52 -3.44 -5.46
C PRO A 13 1.25 -4.57 -6.44
N SER A 14 1.23 -4.24 -7.73
CA SER A 14 0.89 -5.21 -8.77
C SER A 14 1.84 -6.42 -8.76
N PRO A 15 1.40 -7.59 -9.25
CA PRO A 15 2.29 -8.76 -9.35
C PRO A 15 3.53 -8.52 -10.22
N ALA A 16 3.44 -7.62 -11.21
CA ALA A 16 4.58 -7.25 -12.04
C ALA A 16 5.58 -6.39 -11.25
N LEU A 17 5.07 -5.37 -10.55
CA LEU A 17 5.90 -4.47 -9.75
C LEU A 17 6.59 -5.21 -8.59
N ARG A 18 5.86 -6.12 -7.91
CA ARG A 18 6.45 -6.98 -6.85
C ARG A 18 7.57 -7.86 -7.36
N ARG A 19 7.37 -8.54 -8.50
CA ARG A 19 8.41 -9.38 -9.11
C ARG A 19 9.65 -8.57 -9.47
N TRP A 20 9.44 -7.43 -10.13
CA TRP A 20 10.53 -6.52 -10.49
C TRP A 20 11.29 -6.00 -9.27
N PHE A 21 10.62 -5.67 -8.17
CA PHE A 21 11.30 -5.23 -6.95
C PHE A 21 12.12 -6.36 -6.30
N HIS A 22 11.58 -7.58 -6.26
CA HIS A 22 12.26 -8.72 -5.63
C HIS A 22 13.55 -9.17 -6.34
N GLU A 23 13.79 -8.74 -7.58
CA GLU A 23 15.05 -9.02 -8.28
C GLU A 23 16.25 -8.24 -7.71
N ASP A 24 16.02 -7.05 -7.16
CA ASP A 24 17.06 -6.21 -6.54
C ASP A 24 16.43 -5.24 -5.51
N PRO A 25 16.04 -5.73 -4.32
CA PRO A 25 15.32 -4.92 -3.34
C PRO A 25 16.11 -3.69 -2.87
N ASP A 26 17.43 -3.82 -2.73
CA ASP A 26 18.28 -2.75 -2.19
C ASP A 26 18.50 -1.65 -3.23
N GLY A 27 18.71 -1.99 -4.50
CA GLY A 27 18.89 -1.02 -5.59
C GLY A 27 17.59 -0.41 -6.10
N ARG A 28 16.43 -1.06 -5.90
CA ARG A 28 15.15 -0.67 -6.52
C ARG A 28 14.15 -0.04 -5.57
N TRP A 29 14.43 0.09 -4.28
CA TRP A 29 13.45 0.58 -3.29
C TRP A 29 12.87 1.97 -3.61
N ALA A 30 13.71 2.93 -3.97
CA ALA A 30 13.28 4.29 -4.26
C ALA A 30 12.33 4.33 -5.47
N GLU A 31 12.67 3.61 -6.54
CA GLU A 31 11.85 3.54 -7.74
C GLU A 31 10.59 2.68 -7.53
N PHE A 32 10.67 1.59 -6.75
CA PHE A 32 9.50 0.82 -6.33
C PHE A 32 8.50 1.72 -5.61
N SER A 33 8.97 2.57 -4.70
CA SER A 33 8.13 3.51 -3.97
C SER A 33 7.41 4.48 -4.89
N GLN A 34 8.11 5.03 -5.89
CA GLN A 34 7.52 5.93 -6.87
C GLN A 34 6.48 5.21 -7.74
N ARG A 35 6.84 4.05 -8.31
CA ARG A 35 5.95 3.25 -9.17
C ARG A 35 4.69 2.80 -8.42
N TYR A 36 4.83 2.35 -7.17
CA TYR A 36 3.69 1.93 -6.36
C TYR A 36 2.77 3.11 -6.02
N ARG A 37 3.31 4.30 -5.71
CA ARG A 37 2.48 5.51 -5.54
C ARG A 37 1.71 5.86 -6.81
N SER A 38 2.29 5.67 -7.99
CA SER A 38 1.58 5.85 -9.26
C SER A 38 0.46 4.82 -9.46
N GLU A 39 0.69 3.54 -9.11
CA GLU A 39 -0.38 2.53 -9.11
C GLU A 39 -1.52 2.96 -8.19
N LEU A 40 -1.21 3.35 -6.95
CA LEU A 40 -2.19 3.86 -5.98
C LEU A 40 -2.96 5.07 -6.49
N ALA A 41 -2.29 6.06 -7.10
CA ALA A 41 -2.96 7.26 -7.61
C ALA A 41 -4.00 6.97 -8.71
N THR A 42 -3.91 5.81 -9.36
CA THR A 42 -4.83 5.36 -10.43
C THR A 42 -5.76 4.23 -10.00
N ALA A 43 -5.66 3.76 -8.75
CA ALA A 43 -6.43 2.62 -8.28
C ALA A 43 -7.91 3.02 -8.06
N PRO A 44 -8.87 2.31 -8.69
CA PRO A 44 -10.29 2.68 -8.65
C PRO A 44 -10.90 2.70 -7.25
N SER A 45 -10.40 1.88 -6.32
CA SER A 45 -10.98 1.78 -4.98
C SER A 45 -10.49 2.83 -3.98
N VAL A 46 -9.53 3.68 -4.34
CA VAL A 46 -8.90 4.63 -3.39
C VAL A 46 -9.94 5.49 -2.67
N ASP A 47 -10.82 6.14 -3.42
CA ASP A 47 -11.76 7.10 -2.84
C ASP A 47 -12.85 6.41 -2.01
N GLU A 48 -13.26 5.19 -2.40
CA GLU A 48 -14.16 4.36 -1.61
C GLU A 48 -13.50 3.95 -0.29
N VAL A 49 -12.25 3.47 -0.35
CA VAL A 49 -11.50 3.04 0.83
C VAL A 49 -11.31 4.22 1.79
N ILE A 50 -10.88 5.38 1.29
CA ILE A 50 -10.74 6.60 2.08
C ILE A 50 -12.06 6.95 2.77
N SER A 51 -13.17 6.94 2.04
CA SER A 51 -14.49 7.25 2.60
C SER A 51 -14.90 6.28 3.70
N ARG A 52 -14.54 4.99 3.56
CA ARG A 52 -14.84 3.96 4.56
C ARG A 52 -13.95 4.03 5.79
N ILE A 53 -12.68 4.44 5.66
CA ILE A 53 -11.74 4.47 6.79
C ILE A 53 -11.73 5.82 7.53
N ARG A 54 -12.14 6.92 6.88
CA ARG A 54 -12.17 8.27 7.46
C ARG A 54 -12.93 8.40 8.80
N PRO A 55 -14.02 7.66 9.07
CA PRO A 55 -14.70 7.74 10.36
C PRO A 55 -13.93 7.14 11.55
N TYR A 56 -12.84 6.41 11.31
CA TYR A 56 -12.09 5.72 12.37
C TYR A 56 -10.83 6.51 12.75
N ASP A 57 -10.64 6.70 14.06
CA ASP A 57 -9.44 7.37 14.60
C ASP A 57 -8.16 6.55 14.40
N THR A 58 -8.29 5.23 14.25
CA THR A 58 -7.16 4.32 14.06
C THR A 58 -7.49 3.28 13.01
N VAL A 59 -6.61 3.15 12.02
CA VAL A 59 -6.69 2.15 10.95
C VAL A 59 -5.45 1.26 11.04
N THR A 60 -5.66 -0.06 11.14
CA THR A 60 -4.55 -1.03 11.18
C THR A 60 -4.35 -1.64 9.81
N LEU A 61 -3.17 -1.46 9.23
CA LEU A 61 -2.78 -2.12 7.98
C LEU A 61 -2.13 -3.47 8.27
N LEU A 62 -2.67 -4.54 7.69
CA LEU A 62 -2.11 -5.88 7.79
C LEU A 62 -1.19 -6.15 6.58
N SER A 63 0.02 -6.62 6.84
CA SER A 63 1.01 -6.97 5.82
C SER A 63 1.70 -8.28 6.17
N ALA A 64 2.00 -9.08 5.14
CA ALA A 64 2.80 -10.30 5.26
C ALA A 64 4.31 -10.06 5.01
N ALA A 65 4.72 -8.81 4.80
CA ALA A 65 6.12 -8.47 4.60
C ALA A 65 6.93 -8.75 5.88
N LYS A 66 8.02 -9.52 5.74
CA LYS A 66 8.91 -9.87 6.85
C LYS A 66 9.92 -8.76 7.18
N ALA A 67 10.21 -7.89 6.20
CA ALA A 67 11.12 -6.76 6.37
C ALA A 67 10.38 -5.56 6.94
N THR A 68 10.97 -4.89 7.94
CA THR A 68 10.40 -3.70 8.58
C THR A 68 10.70 -2.42 7.79
N ASP A 69 11.84 -2.37 7.09
CA ASP A 69 12.39 -1.12 6.55
C ASP A 69 11.99 -0.91 5.08
N HIS A 70 11.93 -2.00 4.30
CA HIS A 70 11.43 -2.04 2.92
C HIS A 70 10.04 -2.68 2.85
N ASN A 71 9.06 -2.07 3.51
CA ASN A 71 7.69 -2.57 3.57
C ASN A 71 6.73 -1.67 2.80
N HIS A 72 6.12 -2.20 1.74
CA HIS A 72 5.11 -1.48 0.95
C HIS A 72 3.92 -0.98 1.77
N ALA A 73 3.62 -1.60 2.91
CA ALA A 73 2.58 -1.12 3.82
C ALA A 73 2.87 0.30 4.36
N LEU A 74 4.14 0.67 4.52
CA LEU A 74 4.54 2.03 4.91
C LEU A 74 4.18 3.04 3.82
N ILE A 75 4.39 2.67 2.55
CA ILE A 75 4.05 3.53 1.41
C ILE A 75 2.53 3.72 1.33
N LEU A 76 1.75 2.65 1.50
CA LEU A 76 0.30 2.71 1.54
C LEU A 76 -0.21 3.59 2.69
N ARG A 77 0.35 3.42 3.90
CA ARG A 77 0.04 4.26 5.06
C ARG A 77 0.25 5.74 4.75
N ASP A 78 1.42 6.08 4.23
CA ASP A 78 1.79 7.48 3.97
C ASP A 78 0.90 8.08 2.87
N PHE A 79 0.60 7.31 1.82
CA PHE A 79 -0.31 7.71 0.75
C PHE A 79 -1.72 7.99 1.29
N LEU A 80 -2.30 7.08 2.10
CA LEU A 80 -3.63 7.26 2.68
C LEU A 80 -3.65 8.46 3.63
N THR A 81 -2.62 8.61 4.47
CA THR A 81 -2.50 9.75 5.41
C THR A 81 -2.49 11.08 4.64
N GLN A 82 -1.70 11.17 3.56
CA GLN A 82 -1.64 12.36 2.70
C GLN A 82 -2.97 12.67 2.00
N ARG A 83 -3.73 11.65 1.60
CA ARG A 83 -5.03 11.82 0.93
C ARG A 83 -6.17 12.14 1.91
N MET A 84 -6.00 11.82 3.18
CA MET A 84 -7.02 12.01 4.21
C MET A 84 -6.89 13.34 4.96
N GLY A 85 -5.66 13.87 5.08
CA GLY A 85 -5.39 15.23 5.57
C GLY A 85 -5.99 16.30 4.68
#